data_AF-H1KZW9-F1
#
_entry.id   AF-H1KZW9-F1
#
_cell.length_a   1.000
_cell.length_b   1.000
_cell.length_c   1.000
_cell.angle_alpha   90.00
_cell.angle_beta   90.00
_cell.angle_gamma   90.00
#
_symmetry.space_group_name_H-M   'P 1'
#
loop_
_entity.id
_entity.type
_entity.pdbx_description
1 polymer ?
#
loop_
_entity_poly.entity_id
_entity_poly.type
_entity_poly.pdbx_seq_one_letter_code
_entity_poly.pdbx_strand_id
1 'polypeptide(L)'
;MHAKEMASKILQDIYKNLDEYSKDLIRADLVDVEFKGFYMRTSNKEKIFIRDLEDYENLPDVEVEDRRYRLKRVNLKHVDDGLMIIHLSSRKANSYDFEVDETYEVVYPTSDVTYEHRERILKWMDLDDEDLDILISEFDTRVEDLLTSILVNSKIKKEVLVYIDVFMDLENIKNYIESDEERIILWLHPMYLFSEDDVLKGIITYELSRYDKSLLEIYYKDVIEYCKEYKKLCNKNLRVLEKIKNIAIERNDTKSIEIIKEIQE
;
A
#
# COMPACT_ATOMS: atom_id res chain seq x y z
N MET A 1 -24.05 27.26 25.07
CA MET A 1 -22.89 27.45 24.18
C MET A 1 -23.43 27.46 22.76
N HIS A 2 -22.91 28.33 21.89
CA HIS A 2 -23.38 28.37 20.50
C HIS A 2 -22.85 27.18 19.71
N ALA A 3 -23.57 26.77 18.66
CA ALA A 3 -23.25 25.60 17.86
C ALA A 3 -21.81 25.63 17.30
N LYS A 4 -21.36 26.79 16.77
CA LYS A 4 -20.00 26.94 16.21
C LYS A 4 -18.90 26.81 17.27
N GLU A 5 -19.12 27.37 18.47
CA GLU A 5 -18.19 27.23 19.61
C GLU A 5 -18.11 25.78 20.11
N MET A 6 -19.25 25.10 20.21
CA MET A 6 -19.33 23.70 20.64
C MET A 6 -18.64 22.78 19.62
N ALA A 7 -18.93 22.97 18.32
CA ALA A 7 -18.30 22.19 17.26
C ALA A 7 -16.78 22.40 17.24
N SER A 8 -16.30 23.63 17.39
CA SER A 8 -14.87 23.94 17.45
C SER A 8 -14.17 23.20 18.60
N LYS A 9 -14.77 23.18 19.80
CA LYS A 9 -14.23 22.41 20.94
C LYS A 9 -14.16 20.91 20.65
N ILE A 10 -15.24 20.35 20.10
CA ILE A 10 -15.30 18.92 19.76
C ILE A 10 -14.24 18.58 18.71
N LEU A 11 -14.09 19.38 17.65
CA LEU A 11 -13.07 19.17 16.62
C LEU A 11 -11.64 19.22 17.19
N GLN A 12 -11.37 20.17 18.10
CA GLN A 12 -10.07 20.23 18.79
C GLN A 12 -9.82 19.01 19.67
N ASP A 13 -10.83 18.53 20.39
CA ASP A 13 -10.70 17.35 21.24
C ASP A 13 -10.58 16.06 20.43
N ILE A 14 -11.27 15.94 19.28
CA ILE A 14 -11.02 14.86 18.31
C ILE A 14 -9.55 14.91 17.90
N TYR A 15 -9.08 16.03 17.36
CA TYR A 15 -7.73 16.17 16.81
C TYR A 15 -6.65 15.83 17.83
N LYS A 16 -6.79 16.29 19.09
CA LYS A 16 -5.85 15.97 20.18
C LYS A 16 -5.74 14.47 20.48
N ASN A 17 -6.83 13.73 20.30
CA ASN A 17 -6.91 12.31 20.64
C ASN A 17 -6.67 11.37 19.43
N LEU A 18 -6.45 11.90 18.23
CA LEU A 18 -5.98 11.12 17.09
C LEU A 18 -4.54 10.63 17.31
N ASP A 19 -4.19 9.51 16.67
CA ASP A 19 -2.79 9.08 16.52
C ASP A 19 -2.01 10.02 15.57
N GLU A 20 -0.68 10.01 15.65
CA GLU A 20 0.13 10.95 14.86
C GLU A 20 0.00 10.73 13.35
N TYR A 21 -0.15 9.48 12.88
CA TYR A 21 -0.32 9.23 11.45
C TYR A 21 -1.62 9.86 10.92
N SER A 22 -2.75 9.67 11.63
CA SER A 22 -3.99 10.37 11.29
C SER A 22 -3.86 11.90 11.32
N LYS A 23 -3.08 12.47 12.26
CA LYS A 23 -2.83 13.93 12.29
C LYS A 23 -2.00 14.38 11.11
N ASP A 24 -1.00 13.62 10.71
CA ASP A 24 -0.11 13.95 9.60
C ASP A 24 -0.87 13.93 8.27
N LEU A 25 -1.76 12.95 8.06
CA LEU A 25 -2.65 12.93 6.90
C LEU A 25 -3.50 14.20 6.80
N ILE A 26 -4.05 14.69 7.92
CA ILE A 26 -4.82 15.94 7.96
C ILE A 26 -3.91 17.16 7.73
N ARG A 27 -2.72 17.21 8.35
CA ARG A 27 -1.77 18.35 8.22
C ARG A 27 -1.26 18.51 6.80
N ALA A 28 -1.05 17.40 6.11
CA ALA A 28 -0.57 17.34 4.74
C ALA A 28 -1.69 17.52 3.70
N ASP A 29 -2.94 17.72 4.13
CA ASP A 29 -4.11 17.89 3.26
C ASP A 29 -4.30 16.71 2.29
N LEU A 30 -4.03 15.50 2.76
CA LEU A 30 -4.08 14.26 1.97
C LEU A 30 -5.44 13.56 2.04
N VAL A 31 -6.32 13.99 2.94
CA VAL A 31 -7.61 13.33 3.18
C VAL A 31 -8.73 14.31 3.46
N ASP A 32 -9.89 14.04 2.88
CA ASP A 32 -11.17 14.55 3.32
C ASP A 32 -11.62 13.84 4.61
N VAL A 33 -12.18 14.60 5.56
CA VAL A 33 -12.61 14.06 6.86
C VAL A 33 -14.13 13.95 6.91
N GLU A 34 -14.64 12.72 6.98
CA GLU A 34 -16.06 12.44 7.21
C GLU A 34 -16.33 12.06 8.68
N PHE A 35 -17.34 12.65 9.30
CA PHE A 35 -17.79 12.35 10.64
C PHE A 35 -19.07 11.48 10.65
N LYS A 36 -18.99 10.33 11.33
CA LYS A 36 -20.15 9.47 11.60
C LYS A 36 -20.57 9.61 13.06
N GLY A 37 -21.82 10.02 13.28
CA GLY A 37 -22.39 10.14 14.62
C GLY A 37 -22.06 11.45 15.35
N PHE A 38 -21.40 12.39 14.66
CA PHE A 38 -21.24 13.76 15.14
C PHE A 38 -22.55 14.52 14.93
N TYR A 39 -23.23 14.81 16.04
CA TYR A 39 -24.36 15.71 16.05
C TYR A 39 -24.45 16.49 17.35
N MET A 40 -24.97 17.70 17.27
CA MET A 40 -25.39 18.52 18.40
C MET A 40 -26.91 18.48 18.51
N ARG A 41 -27.43 18.82 19.69
CA ARG A 41 -28.88 18.89 19.92
C ARG A 41 -29.25 20.31 20.32
N THR A 42 -30.22 20.92 19.64
CA THR A 42 -30.73 22.24 20.01
C THR A 42 -31.64 22.14 21.24
N SER A 43 -31.92 23.28 21.86
CA SER A 43 -32.91 23.39 22.96
C SER A 43 -34.30 22.86 22.58
N ASN A 44 -34.64 22.86 21.28
CA ASN A 44 -35.89 22.32 20.75
C ASN A 44 -35.84 20.81 20.46
N LYS A 45 -34.76 20.13 20.89
CA LYS A 45 -34.49 18.70 20.70
C LYS A 45 -34.22 18.26 19.26
N GLU A 46 -34.06 19.20 18.32
CA GLU A 46 -33.64 18.93 16.95
C GLU A 46 -32.15 18.57 16.91
N LYS A 47 -31.76 17.74 15.93
CA LYS A 47 -30.36 17.32 15.74
C LYS A 47 -29.75 18.09 14.58
N ILE A 48 -28.58 18.69 14.84
CA ILE A 48 -27.72 19.27 13.81
C ILE A 48 -26.59 18.27 13.61
N PHE A 49 -26.52 17.65 12.44
CA PHE A 49 -25.45 16.73 12.08
C PHE A 49 -24.30 17.52 11.46
N ILE A 50 -23.08 17.10 11.76
CA ILE A 50 -21.87 17.59 11.10
C ILE A 50 -21.27 16.36 10.45
N ARG A 51 -21.23 16.33 9.12
CA ARG A 51 -20.73 15.19 8.34
C ARG A 51 -19.32 15.42 7.83
N ASP A 52 -18.92 16.67 7.67
CA ASP A 52 -17.62 17.08 7.16
C ASP A 52 -17.27 18.49 7.68
N LEU A 53 -16.15 19.04 7.22
CA LEU A 53 -15.71 20.39 7.59
C LEU A 53 -16.54 21.50 6.91
N GLU A 54 -17.20 21.23 5.78
CA GLU A 54 -18.09 22.19 5.13
C GLU A 54 -19.36 22.42 5.96
N ASP A 55 -19.93 21.36 6.55
CA ASP A 55 -21.05 21.43 7.48
C ASP A 55 -20.71 22.30 8.71
N TYR A 56 -19.46 22.24 9.19
CA TYR A 56 -18.98 23.10 10.29
C TYR A 56 -19.00 24.58 9.91
N GLU A 57 -18.59 24.93 8.69
CA GLU A 57 -18.59 26.32 8.26
C GLU A 57 -20.01 26.90 8.11
N ASN A 58 -20.97 26.05 7.74
CA ASN A 58 -22.37 26.41 7.51
C ASN A 58 -23.28 26.23 8.73
N LEU A 59 -22.72 26.07 9.94
CA LEU A 59 -23.51 25.87 11.16
C LEU A 59 -24.43 27.07 11.45
N PRO A 60 -25.71 26.83 11.78
CA PRO A 60 -26.62 27.90 12.18
C PRO A 60 -26.20 28.48 13.54
N ASP A 61 -26.42 29.78 13.72
CA ASP A 61 -26.15 30.44 14.99
C ASP A 61 -27.27 30.16 16.00
N VAL A 62 -27.14 29.04 16.71
CA VAL A 62 -28.12 28.57 17.70
C VAL A 62 -27.43 27.99 18.93
N GLU A 63 -28.12 28.05 20.07
CA GLU A 63 -27.69 27.37 21.29
C GLU A 63 -27.94 25.86 21.24
N VAL A 64 -26.97 25.11 21.75
CA VAL A 64 -27.02 23.64 21.81
C VAL A 64 -26.84 23.12 23.23
N GLU A 65 -27.41 21.94 23.49
CA GLU A 65 -27.29 21.23 24.75
C GLU A 65 -25.85 20.76 24.98
N ASP A 66 -25.42 20.79 26.24
CA ASP A 66 -24.22 20.11 26.68
C ASP A 66 -24.37 18.59 26.58
N ARG A 67 -23.34 17.94 26.05
CA ARG A 67 -23.30 16.51 25.80
C ARG A 67 -21.91 15.99 26.12
N ARG A 68 -21.86 14.71 26.49
CA ARG A 68 -20.61 13.95 26.52
C ARG A 68 -20.41 13.27 25.18
N TYR A 69 -19.30 13.56 24.52
CA TYR A 69 -18.88 12.93 23.27
C TYR A 69 -17.86 11.82 23.55
N ARG A 70 -17.90 10.77 22.74
CA ARG A 70 -16.92 9.68 22.76
C ARG A 70 -16.34 9.46 21.38
N LEU A 71 -15.02 9.50 21.28
CA LEU A 71 -14.30 9.06 20.09
C LEU A 71 -14.25 7.53 20.09
N LYS A 72 -14.87 6.92 19.08
CA LYS A 72 -15.03 5.46 19.01
C LYS A 72 -14.04 4.78 18.08
N ARG A 73 -13.78 5.36 16.92
CA ARG A 73 -12.96 4.74 15.89
C ARG A 73 -12.53 5.76 14.85
N VAL A 74 -11.32 5.62 14.36
CA VAL A 74 -10.85 6.27 13.13
C VAL A 74 -10.70 5.19 12.07
N ASN A 75 -11.29 5.38 10.90
CA ASN A 75 -11.25 4.41 9.81
C ASN A 75 -10.54 5.03 8.61
N LEU A 76 -9.35 4.50 8.32
CA LEU A 76 -8.44 4.88 7.26
C LEU A 76 -8.50 3.88 6.09
N LYS A 77 -9.52 3.01 6.02
CA LYS A 77 -9.68 2.04 4.92
C LYS A 77 -9.70 2.61 3.51
N HIS A 78 -10.03 3.90 3.40
CA HIS A 78 -10.16 4.63 2.15
C HIS A 78 -9.16 5.79 2.09
N VAL A 79 -8.06 5.71 2.85
CA VAL A 79 -7.06 6.79 2.87
C VAL A 79 -6.42 6.97 1.49
N ASP A 80 -6.24 5.88 0.74
CA ASP A 80 -5.71 5.88 -0.63
C ASP A 80 -6.69 6.56 -1.61
N ASP A 81 -8.00 6.54 -1.30
CA ASP A 81 -9.04 7.30 -2.02
C ASP A 81 -9.14 8.75 -1.51
N GLY A 82 -8.26 9.17 -0.60
CA GLY A 82 -8.27 10.49 0.03
C GLY A 82 -9.34 10.66 1.11
N LEU A 83 -9.77 9.59 1.81
CA LEU A 83 -10.88 9.67 2.78
C LEU A 83 -10.54 9.08 4.16
N MET A 84 -10.77 9.89 5.20
CA MET A 84 -10.72 9.50 6.61
C MET A 84 -12.12 9.55 7.23
N ILE A 85 -12.56 8.47 7.89
CA ILE A 85 -13.87 8.43 8.56
C ILE A 85 -13.71 8.36 10.08
N ILE A 86 -14.17 9.39 10.79
CA ILE A 86 -14.12 9.50 12.25
C ILE A 86 -15.50 9.16 12.84
N HIS A 87 -15.54 8.12 13.66
CA HIS A 87 -16.75 7.67 14.35
C HIS A 87 -16.83 8.23 15.76
N LEU A 88 -17.96 8.87 16.04
CA LEU A 88 -18.31 9.45 17.32
C LEU A 88 -19.61 8.87 17.86
N SER A 89 -19.80 9.04 19.16
CA SER A 89 -21.13 8.95 19.78
C SER A 89 -21.29 10.04 20.81
N SER A 90 -22.54 10.37 21.16
CA SER A 90 -22.80 11.35 22.20
C SER A 90 -24.00 10.98 23.07
N ARG A 91 -23.95 11.36 24.35
CA ARG A 91 -25.07 11.24 25.29
C ARG A 91 -25.31 12.57 26.02
N LYS A 92 -26.53 12.77 26.52
CA LYS A 92 -26.86 13.95 27.31
C LYS A 92 -25.97 14.00 28.56
N ALA A 93 -25.47 15.19 28.90
CA ALA A 93 -24.67 15.43 30.10
C ALA A 93 -25.09 16.75 30.75
N ASN A 94 -24.65 16.97 32.00
CA ASN A 94 -24.90 18.24 32.72
C ASN A 94 -23.91 19.34 32.31
N SER A 95 -22.75 18.95 31.77
CA SER A 95 -21.72 19.82 31.22
C SER A 95 -21.07 19.12 30.02
N TYR A 96 -20.45 19.90 29.14
CA TYR A 96 -19.61 19.36 28.07
C TYR A 96 -18.51 18.45 28.64
N ASP A 97 -18.26 17.34 27.95
CA ASP A 97 -17.22 16.37 28.30
C ASP A 97 -16.82 15.57 27.05
N PHE A 98 -15.55 15.17 26.97
CA PHE A 98 -15.01 14.41 25.85
C PHE A 98 -14.12 13.29 26.38
N GLU A 99 -14.40 12.06 25.98
CA GLU A 99 -13.61 10.89 26.35
C GLU A 99 -13.29 10.03 25.12
N VAL A 100 -12.20 9.28 25.18
CA VAL A 100 -11.90 8.23 24.21
C VAL A 100 -12.60 6.96 24.69
N ASP A 101 -13.33 6.28 23.81
CA ASP A 101 -14.02 5.03 24.17
C ASP A 101 -12.98 3.95 24.52
N GLU A 102 -13.29 3.07 25.47
CA GLU A 102 -12.35 2.02 25.92
C GLU A 102 -12.00 1.05 24.78
N THR A 103 -12.91 0.89 23.81
CA THR A 103 -12.70 0.07 22.61
C THR A 103 -12.26 0.91 21.42
N TYR A 104 -11.63 2.07 21.65
CA TYR A 104 -11.13 2.91 20.57
C TYR A 104 -10.13 2.14 19.71
N GLU A 105 -10.36 2.16 18.40
CA GLU A 105 -9.48 1.54 17.43
C GLU A 105 -9.20 2.49 16.26
N VAL A 106 -8.01 2.38 15.68
CA VAL A 106 -7.67 2.96 14.38
C VAL A 106 -7.62 1.83 13.38
N VAL A 107 -8.54 1.82 12.43
CA VAL A 107 -8.61 0.84 11.35
C VAL A 107 -7.80 1.38 10.19
N TYR A 108 -6.57 0.92 10.06
CA TYR A 108 -5.70 1.26 8.94
C TYR A 108 -6.25 0.73 7.61
N PRO A 109 -5.82 1.29 6.46
CA PRO A 109 -6.03 0.66 5.17
C PRO A 109 -5.64 -0.81 5.25
N THR A 110 -6.49 -1.66 4.68
CA THR A 110 -6.09 -3.02 4.30
C THR A 110 -5.23 -2.94 3.04
N SER A 111 -4.16 -2.15 3.10
CA SER A 111 -3.03 -2.31 2.21
C SER A 111 -2.35 -3.60 2.69
N ASP A 112 -2.35 -4.68 1.90
CA ASP A 112 -1.55 -5.90 2.17
C ASP A 112 -0.03 -5.62 2.01
N VAL A 113 0.40 -4.40 2.30
CA VAL A 113 1.75 -3.87 2.14
C VAL A 113 2.48 -4.19 3.44
N THR A 114 3.44 -5.11 3.38
CA THR A 114 4.21 -5.54 4.55
C THR A 114 5.12 -4.43 5.06
N TYR A 115 5.74 -4.64 6.23
CA TYR A 115 6.75 -3.72 6.76
C TYR A 115 7.86 -3.45 5.73
N GLU A 116 8.33 -4.50 5.05
CA GLU A 116 9.42 -4.38 4.08
C GLU A 116 9.01 -3.67 2.80
N HIS A 117 7.75 -3.78 2.38
CA HIS A 117 7.23 -2.98 1.29
C HIS A 117 7.15 -1.50 1.69
N ARG A 118 6.63 -1.18 2.88
CA ARG A 118 6.63 0.21 3.40
C ARG A 118 8.02 0.81 3.49
N GLU A 119 9.01 0.07 3.97
CA GLU A 119 10.40 0.56 4.01
C GLU A 119 10.93 0.90 2.61
N ARG A 120 10.58 0.13 1.58
CA ARG A 120 11.01 0.43 0.22
C ARG A 120 10.29 1.63 -0.37
N ILE A 121 9.03 1.86 -0.02
CA ILE A 121 8.30 3.08 -0.39
C ILE A 121 8.99 4.29 0.24
N LEU A 122 9.31 4.25 1.53
CA LEU A 122 10.02 5.35 2.20
C LEU A 122 11.39 5.59 1.56
N LYS A 123 12.17 4.52 1.32
CA LYS A 123 13.46 4.64 0.62
C LYS A 123 13.32 5.28 -0.75
N TRP A 124 12.28 4.92 -1.51
CA TRP A 124 12.01 5.53 -2.81
C TRP A 124 11.67 7.02 -2.68
N MET A 125 10.83 7.39 -1.71
CA MET A 125 10.41 8.77 -1.47
C MET A 125 11.55 9.68 -0.94
N ASP A 126 12.53 9.10 -0.27
CA ASP A 126 13.69 9.82 0.27
C ASP A 126 14.76 10.14 -0.79
N LEU A 127 14.68 9.53 -1.98
CA LEU A 127 15.62 9.79 -3.08
C LEU A 127 15.32 11.15 -3.72
N ASP A 128 16.38 11.94 -3.91
CA ASP A 128 16.30 13.08 -4.82
C ASP A 128 16.52 12.65 -6.28
N ASP A 129 16.31 13.58 -7.21
CA ASP A 129 16.41 13.31 -8.65
C ASP A 129 17.81 12.80 -9.05
N GLU A 130 18.88 13.29 -8.42
CA GLU A 130 20.26 12.88 -8.74
C GLU A 130 20.54 11.45 -8.23
N ASP A 131 20.13 11.14 -7.01
CA ASP A 131 20.27 9.80 -6.43
C ASP A 131 19.42 8.77 -7.19
N LEU A 132 18.21 9.15 -7.62
CA LEU A 132 17.34 8.29 -8.41
C LEU A 132 17.95 7.98 -9.79
N ASP A 133 18.48 8.99 -10.49
CA ASP A 133 19.15 8.80 -11.78
C ASP A 133 20.35 7.85 -11.68
N ILE A 134 21.15 7.98 -10.62
CA ILE A 134 22.29 7.07 -10.36
C ILE A 134 21.79 5.64 -10.17
N LEU A 135 20.78 5.43 -9.32
CA LEU A 135 20.27 4.09 -9.04
C LEU A 135 19.61 3.45 -10.26
N ILE A 136 18.89 4.21 -11.09
CA ILE A 136 18.33 3.71 -12.35
C ILE A 136 19.45 3.31 -13.30
N SER A 137 20.51 4.12 -13.43
CA SER A 137 21.64 3.77 -14.29
C SER A 137 22.38 2.51 -13.82
N GLU A 138 22.54 2.33 -12.51
CA GLU A 138 23.13 1.11 -11.93
C GLU A 138 22.23 -0.10 -12.16
N PHE A 139 20.92 0.07 -12.01
CA PHE A 139 19.93 -0.96 -12.29
C PHE A 139 19.96 -1.41 -13.76
N ASP A 140 19.97 -0.47 -14.70
CA ASP A 140 19.98 -0.77 -16.13
C ASP A 140 21.19 -1.63 -16.51
N THR A 141 22.37 -1.28 -15.98
CA THR A 141 23.60 -2.05 -16.18
C THR A 141 23.48 -3.47 -15.62
N ARG A 142 22.98 -3.62 -14.38
CA ARG A 142 22.78 -4.93 -13.73
C ARG A 142 21.82 -5.80 -14.52
N VAL A 143 20.71 -5.22 -14.97
CA VAL A 143 19.66 -5.97 -15.65
C VAL A 143 20.08 -6.37 -17.06
N GLU A 144 20.87 -5.57 -17.77
CA GLU A 144 21.42 -5.93 -19.07
C GLU A 144 22.30 -7.20 -18.99
N ASP A 145 23.17 -7.28 -17.99
CA ASP A 145 24.01 -8.45 -17.73
C ASP A 145 23.16 -9.70 -17.41
N LEU A 146 22.17 -9.55 -16.52
CA LEU A 146 21.26 -10.64 -16.15
C LEU A 146 20.44 -11.11 -17.35
N LEU A 147 19.87 -10.17 -18.11
CA LEU A 147 19.07 -10.45 -19.29
C LEU A 147 19.87 -11.21 -20.35
N THR A 148 21.09 -10.76 -20.64
CA THR A 148 22.00 -11.44 -21.57
C THR A 148 22.21 -12.89 -21.13
N SER A 149 22.43 -13.14 -19.83
CA SER A 149 22.62 -14.49 -19.29
C SER A 149 21.38 -15.40 -19.44
N ILE A 150 20.17 -14.83 -19.39
CA ILE A 150 18.90 -15.55 -19.56
C ILE A 150 18.67 -15.87 -21.03
N LEU A 151 18.89 -14.90 -21.92
CA LEU A 151 18.59 -15.00 -23.35
C LEU A 151 19.48 -16.01 -24.08
N VAL A 152 20.71 -16.27 -23.61
CA VAL A 152 21.59 -17.31 -24.17
C VAL A 152 20.92 -18.68 -24.24
N ASN A 153 20.05 -18.99 -23.29
CA ASN A 153 19.32 -20.26 -23.23
C ASN A 153 17.85 -20.13 -23.69
N SER A 154 17.50 -18.99 -24.29
CA SER A 154 16.13 -18.71 -24.73
C SER A 154 15.92 -18.95 -26.22
N LYS A 155 14.68 -19.28 -26.60
CA LYS A 155 14.20 -19.32 -27.98
C LYS A 155 13.60 -17.98 -28.43
N ILE A 156 13.60 -16.97 -27.57
CA ILE A 156 13.08 -15.63 -27.88
C ILE A 156 14.00 -14.99 -28.93
N LYS A 157 13.42 -14.60 -30.07
CA LYS A 157 14.13 -13.94 -31.18
C LYS A 157 13.90 -12.43 -31.24
N LYS A 158 13.02 -11.92 -30.38
CA LYS A 158 12.71 -10.50 -30.25
C LYS A 158 13.81 -9.82 -29.43
N GLU A 159 14.02 -8.54 -29.69
CA GLU A 159 14.77 -7.69 -28.77
C GLU A 159 14.00 -7.62 -27.45
N VAL A 160 14.71 -7.79 -26.33
CA VAL A 160 14.11 -7.70 -25.00
C VAL A 160 14.75 -6.52 -24.28
N LEU A 161 13.92 -5.66 -23.73
CA LEU A 161 14.33 -4.50 -22.94
C LEU A 161 13.65 -4.60 -21.58
N VAL A 162 14.33 -4.13 -20.53
CA VAL A 162 13.81 -4.17 -19.16
C VAL A 162 14.13 -2.83 -18.50
N TYR A 163 13.14 -2.20 -17.89
CA TYR A 163 13.23 -0.88 -17.27
C TYR A 163 12.48 -0.86 -15.94
N ILE A 164 12.81 0.08 -15.06
CA ILE A 164 11.94 0.45 -13.92
C ILE A 164 10.82 1.37 -14.41
N ASP A 165 9.60 1.11 -13.96
CA ASP A 165 8.46 2.00 -14.19
C ASP A 165 8.33 3.05 -13.09
N VAL A 166 8.93 4.22 -13.31
CA VAL A 166 8.95 5.33 -12.34
C VAL A 166 7.57 5.98 -12.10
N PHE A 167 6.55 5.63 -12.88
CA PHE A 167 5.22 6.26 -12.82
C PHE A 167 4.15 5.39 -12.13
N MET A 168 4.52 4.21 -11.63
CA MET A 168 3.55 3.31 -11.01
C MET A 168 3.16 3.68 -9.58
N ASP A 169 1.93 3.27 -9.22
CA ASP A 169 1.44 3.22 -7.86
C ASP A 169 2.35 2.33 -7.00
N LEU A 170 3.07 2.95 -6.07
CA LEU A 170 4.05 2.28 -5.22
C LEU A 170 3.42 1.24 -4.28
N GLU A 171 2.12 1.34 -4.00
CA GLU A 171 1.42 0.43 -3.09
C GLU A 171 1.00 -0.88 -3.75
N ASN A 172 0.91 -0.92 -5.08
CA ASN A 172 0.43 -2.08 -5.81
C ASN A 172 1.50 -2.68 -6.73
N ILE A 173 2.29 -3.61 -6.18
CA ILE A 173 3.36 -4.26 -6.92
C ILE A 173 2.81 -5.09 -8.09
N LYS A 174 3.04 -4.58 -9.29
CA LYS A 174 2.65 -5.23 -10.54
C LYS A 174 3.61 -4.87 -11.66
N ASN A 175 4.24 -5.84 -12.29
CA ASN A 175 5.03 -5.59 -13.50
C ASN A 175 4.12 -5.46 -14.73
N TYR A 176 4.56 -4.65 -15.69
CA TYR A 176 3.89 -4.48 -16.98
C TYR A 176 4.77 -5.00 -18.12
N ILE A 177 4.15 -5.53 -19.16
CA ILE A 177 4.86 -6.07 -20.33
C ILE A 177 4.20 -5.56 -21.59
N GLU A 178 5.00 -4.95 -22.44
CA GLU A 178 4.62 -4.56 -23.79
C GLU A 178 5.32 -5.50 -24.77
N SER A 179 4.63 -5.93 -25.82
CA SER A 179 5.28 -6.68 -26.89
C SER A 179 4.63 -6.39 -28.23
N ASP A 180 5.47 -6.11 -29.21
CA ASP A 180 5.11 -5.99 -30.62
C ASP A 180 5.81 -7.09 -31.44
N GLU A 181 5.90 -6.97 -32.76
CA GLU A 181 6.52 -7.99 -33.61
C GLU A 181 8.05 -8.11 -33.41
N GLU A 182 8.73 -7.02 -33.05
CA GLU A 182 10.19 -6.92 -32.98
C GLU A 182 10.72 -6.98 -31.55
N ARG A 183 9.93 -6.52 -30.57
CA ARG A 183 10.38 -6.22 -29.21
C ARG A 183 9.47 -6.77 -28.12
N ILE A 184 10.07 -6.96 -26.94
CA ILE A 184 9.39 -7.19 -25.66
C ILE A 184 10.00 -6.20 -24.66
N ILE A 185 9.18 -5.36 -24.05
CA ILE A 185 9.61 -4.40 -23.03
C ILE A 185 8.98 -4.81 -21.69
N LEU A 186 9.81 -5.02 -20.69
CA LEU A 186 9.41 -5.35 -19.33
C LEU A 186 9.58 -4.11 -18.46
N TRP A 187 8.47 -3.62 -17.93
CA TRP A 187 8.41 -2.53 -16.98
C TRP A 187 8.29 -3.12 -15.58
N LEU A 188 9.39 -3.15 -14.84
CA LEU A 188 9.46 -3.67 -13.48
C LEU A 188 9.02 -2.61 -12.47
N HIS A 189 8.34 -3.07 -11.43
CA HIS A 189 7.87 -2.18 -10.37
C HIS A 189 9.02 -1.53 -9.60
N PRO A 190 8.92 -0.23 -9.22
CA PRO A 190 9.94 0.52 -8.46
C PRO A 190 10.50 -0.19 -7.23
N MET A 191 9.67 -0.95 -6.52
CA MET A 191 10.09 -1.71 -5.34
C MET A 191 11.18 -2.75 -5.62
N TYR A 192 11.37 -3.16 -6.87
CA TYR A 192 12.45 -4.07 -7.27
C TYR A 192 13.77 -3.37 -7.56
N LEU A 193 13.82 -2.03 -7.58
CA LEU A 193 15.08 -1.29 -7.65
C LEU A 193 16.05 -1.71 -6.53
N PHE A 194 15.51 -2.00 -5.35
CA PHE A 194 16.24 -2.41 -4.15
C PHE A 194 16.40 -3.92 -3.99
N SER A 195 16.11 -4.70 -5.03
CA SER A 195 16.23 -6.16 -5.00
C SER A 195 17.62 -6.64 -5.41
N GLU A 196 17.99 -7.80 -4.89
CA GLU A 196 19.22 -8.52 -5.23
C GLU A 196 19.15 -9.11 -6.66
N ASP A 197 20.30 -9.42 -7.23
CA ASP A 197 20.43 -9.89 -8.62
C ASP A 197 19.68 -11.20 -8.89
N ASP A 198 19.64 -12.12 -7.92
CA ASP A 198 18.92 -13.39 -8.03
C ASP A 198 17.40 -13.19 -8.11
N VAL A 199 16.87 -12.23 -7.34
CA VAL A 199 15.47 -11.81 -7.40
C VAL A 199 15.15 -11.19 -8.76
N LEU A 200 15.98 -10.24 -9.24
CA LEU A 200 15.81 -9.60 -10.55
C LEU A 200 15.82 -10.63 -11.69
N LYS A 201 16.78 -11.56 -11.64
CA LYS A 201 16.88 -12.67 -12.59
C LYS A 201 15.63 -13.56 -12.55
N GLY A 202 15.10 -13.82 -11.35
CA GLY A 202 13.84 -14.54 -11.14
C GLY A 202 12.63 -13.84 -11.75
N ILE A 203 12.51 -12.52 -11.57
CA ILE A 203 11.43 -11.70 -12.16
C ILE A 203 11.48 -11.78 -13.69
N ILE A 204 12.64 -11.45 -14.27
CA ILE A 204 12.83 -11.42 -15.73
C ILE A 204 12.55 -12.80 -16.34
N THR A 205 13.09 -13.86 -15.73
CA THR A 205 12.83 -15.25 -16.14
C THR A 205 11.34 -15.57 -16.12
N TYR A 206 10.66 -15.23 -15.02
CA TYR A 206 9.24 -15.51 -14.87
C TYR A 206 8.42 -14.81 -15.95
N GLU A 207 8.68 -13.53 -16.20
CA GLU A 207 7.94 -12.76 -17.20
C GLU A 207 8.22 -13.23 -18.63
N LEU A 208 9.48 -13.54 -18.95
CA LEU A 208 9.86 -14.08 -20.25
C LEU A 208 9.39 -15.52 -20.48
N SER A 209 9.08 -16.27 -19.41
CA SER A 209 8.58 -17.64 -19.54
C SER A 209 7.24 -17.76 -20.28
N ARG A 210 6.51 -16.64 -20.41
CA ARG A 210 5.30 -16.53 -21.23
C ARG A 210 5.61 -16.72 -22.72
N TYR A 211 6.82 -16.36 -23.15
CA TYR A 211 7.30 -16.47 -24.53
C TYR A 211 8.16 -17.72 -24.76
N ASP A 212 8.95 -18.12 -23.75
CA ASP A 212 9.71 -19.37 -23.78
C ASP A 212 9.61 -20.15 -22.46
N LYS A 213 8.77 -21.20 -22.48
CA LYS A 213 8.53 -22.05 -21.31
C LYS A 213 9.77 -22.79 -20.81
N SER A 214 10.79 -23.04 -21.66
CA SER A 214 12.02 -23.68 -21.19
C SER A 214 12.81 -22.82 -20.21
N LEU A 215 12.56 -21.51 -20.14
CA LEU A 215 13.22 -20.66 -19.15
C LEU A 215 12.84 -21.03 -17.72
N LEU A 216 11.58 -21.39 -17.44
CA LEU A 216 11.19 -21.86 -16.10
C LEU A 216 11.95 -23.13 -15.73
N GLU A 217 12.11 -24.05 -16.66
CA GLU A 217 12.88 -25.27 -16.42
C GLU A 217 14.34 -24.95 -16.06
N ILE A 218 14.98 -24.03 -16.76
CA ILE A 218 16.41 -23.76 -16.58
C ILE A 218 16.66 -22.96 -15.29
N TYR A 219 15.82 -21.96 -15.02
CA TYR A 219 16.07 -20.92 -14.01
C TYR A 219 15.06 -20.95 -12.85
N TYR A 220 14.35 -22.07 -12.61
CA TYR A 220 13.32 -22.14 -11.56
C TYR A 220 13.81 -21.73 -10.16
N LYS A 221 15.11 -21.90 -9.86
CA LYS A 221 15.71 -21.49 -8.59
C LYS A 221 15.72 -19.98 -8.41
N ASP A 222 16.07 -19.23 -9.45
CA ASP A 222 16.01 -17.76 -9.43
C ASP A 222 14.55 -17.31 -9.27
N VAL A 223 13.59 -18.00 -9.90
CA VAL A 223 12.16 -17.69 -9.73
C VAL A 223 11.65 -18.01 -8.32
N ILE A 224 12.26 -18.95 -7.58
CA ILE A 224 11.96 -19.16 -6.16
C ILE A 224 12.36 -17.93 -5.34
N GLU A 225 13.54 -17.34 -5.58
CA GLU A 225 13.98 -16.13 -4.87
C GLU A 225 13.02 -14.96 -5.15
N TYR A 226 12.56 -14.82 -6.40
CA TYR A 226 11.48 -13.88 -6.71
C TYR A 226 10.19 -14.16 -5.92
N CYS A 227 9.77 -15.42 -5.82
CA CYS A 227 8.57 -15.77 -5.05
C CYS A 227 8.70 -15.46 -3.56
N LYS A 228 9.89 -15.66 -2.97
CA LYS A 228 10.18 -15.26 -1.58
C LYS A 228 10.07 -13.76 -1.40
N GLU A 229 10.72 -13.00 -2.29
CA GLU A 229 10.68 -11.54 -2.25
C GLU A 229 9.24 -11.03 -2.38
N TYR A 230 8.47 -11.56 -3.32
CA TYR A 230 7.08 -11.18 -3.52
C TYR A 230 6.21 -11.51 -2.30
N LYS A 231 6.41 -12.68 -1.68
CA LYS A 231 5.73 -13.05 -0.42
C LYS A 231 6.12 -12.10 0.71
N LYS A 232 7.39 -11.71 0.80
CA LYS A 232 7.90 -10.75 1.78
C LYS A 232 7.31 -9.36 1.60
N LEU A 233 7.09 -8.88 0.37
CA LEU A 233 6.55 -7.54 0.09
C LEU A 233 5.02 -7.48 0.16
N CYS A 234 4.32 -8.52 -0.30
CA CYS A 234 2.87 -8.49 -0.51
C CYS A 234 2.09 -9.44 0.41
N ASN A 235 2.79 -10.22 1.27
CA ASN A 235 2.24 -11.35 2.04
C ASN A 235 1.42 -12.35 1.20
N LYS A 236 1.70 -12.44 -0.10
CA LYS A 236 0.95 -13.23 -1.08
C LYS A 236 1.86 -14.19 -1.84
N ASN A 237 1.33 -15.35 -2.22
CA ASN A 237 2.05 -16.31 -3.04
C ASN A 237 1.75 -16.09 -4.52
N LEU A 238 2.79 -16.13 -5.36
CA LEU A 238 2.62 -16.11 -6.81
C LEU A 238 2.11 -17.46 -7.32
N ARG A 239 1.21 -17.43 -8.30
CA ARG A 239 0.63 -18.64 -8.91
C ARG A 239 1.67 -19.54 -9.59
N VAL A 240 2.82 -18.98 -9.98
CA VAL A 240 3.92 -19.74 -10.60
C VAL A 240 4.57 -20.74 -9.64
N LEU A 241 4.44 -20.51 -8.32
CA LEU A 241 5.08 -21.34 -7.29
C LEU A 241 4.69 -22.82 -7.41
N GLU A 242 3.43 -23.12 -7.74
CA GLU A 242 2.95 -24.49 -7.98
C GLU A 242 3.63 -25.14 -9.21
N LYS A 243 3.87 -24.37 -10.27
CA LYS A 243 4.58 -24.88 -11.45
C LYS A 243 6.04 -25.19 -11.11
N ILE A 244 6.69 -24.30 -10.36
CA ILE A 244 8.09 -24.48 -9.94
C ILE A 244 8.23 -25.67 -8.99
N LYS A 245 7.25 -25.89 -8.11
CA LYS A 245 7.18 -27.06 -7.24
C LYS A 245 7.18 -28.37 -8.04
N ASN A 246 6.39 -28.44 -9.11
CA ASN A 246 6.37 -29.62 -9.98
C ASN A 246 7.72 -29.85 -10.67
N ILE A 247 8.35 -28.78 -11.18
CA ILE A 247 9.70 -28.85 -11.78
C ILE A 247 10.72 -29.38 -10.77
N ALA A 248 10.69 -28.88 -9.54
CA ALA A 248 11.59 -29.33 -8.48
C ALA A 248 11.37 -30.81 -8.11
N ILE A 249 10.12 -31.27 -8.09
CA ILE A 249 9.76 -32.69 -7.86
C ILE A 249 10.30 -33.57 -8.98
N GLU A 250 10.05 -33.21 -10.24
CA GLU A 250 10.53 -33.98 -11.40
C GLU A 250 12.07 -34.11 -11.42
N ARG A 251 12.77 -33.10 -10.89
CA ARG A 251 14.23 -33.07 -10.78
C ARG A 251 14.80 -33.69 -9.50
N ASN A 252 13.95 -34.12 -8.57
CA ASN A 252 14.34 -34.56 -7.23
C ASN A 252 15.17 -33.51 -6.46
N ASP A 253 14.91 -32.21 -6.65
CA ASP A 253 15.58 -31.12 -5.92
C ASP A 253 14.89 -30.89 -4.56
N THR A 254 15.29 -31.71 -3.58
CA THR A 254 14.69 -31.69 -2.23
C THR A 254 14.83 -30.35 -1.52
N LYS A 255 15.95 -29.65 -1.72
CA LYS A 255 16.21 -28.34 -1.10
C LYS A 255 15.21 -27.29 -1.61
N SER A 256 14.99 -27.25 -2.92
CA SER A 256 14.05 -26.31 -3.52
C SER A 256 12.60 -26.61 -3.10
N ILE A 257 12.25 -27.90 -2.97
CA ILE A 257 10.93 -28.32 -2.47
C ILE A 257 10.69 -27.85 -1.03
N GLU A 258 11.70 -27.95 -0.15
CA GLU A 258 11.63 -27.49 1.24
C GLU A 258 11.42 -25.97 1.31
N ILE A 259 12.25 -25.21 0.59
CA ILE A 259 12.12 -23.75 0.49
C ILE A 259 10.72 -23.33 -0.01
N ILE A 260 10.17 -24.03 -1.00
CA ILE A 260 8.83 -23.72 -1.52
C ILE A 260 7.77 -23.95 -0.43
N LYS A 261 7.91 -24.96 0.43
CA LYS A 261 6.98 -25.18 1.53
C LYS A 261 7.03 -24.04 2.54
N GLU A 262 8.23 -23.57 2.89
CA GLU A 262 8.42 -22.42 3.79
C GLU A 262 7.75 -21.15 3.25
N ILE A 263 7.77 -20.90 1.93
CA ILE A 263 7.08 -19.77 1.31
C ILE A 263 5.55 -19.91 1.39
N GLN A 264 5.06 -21.16 1.36
CA GLN A 264 3.62 -21.46 1.34
C GLN A 264 2.96 -21.38 2.73
N GLU A 265 3.74 -21.49 3.79
CA GLU A 265 3.31 -21.28 5.18
C GLU A 265 3.03 -19.79 5.48
#